data_AF-A0A3M0XR70-F1
#
_entry.id   AF-A0A3M0XR70-F1
#
_cell.length_a   1.000
_cell.length_b   1.000
_cell.length_c   1.000
_cell.angle_alpha   90.00
_cell.angle_beta   90.00
_cell.angle_gamma   90.00
#
_symmetry.space_group_name_H-M   'P 1'
#
loop_
_entity.id
_entity.type
_entity.pdbx_description
1 polymer ?
#
loop_
_entity_poly.entity_id
_entity_poly.type
_entity_poly.pdbx_seq_one_letter_code
_entity_poly.pdbx_strand_id
1 'polypeptide(L)'
;MPTPENAAQAASTSATTLDLTLTIGSNPDRFLLVGACSTSTVTGVVFDPGGADERTLTNITTLAVSSDTGLSLWKLVAPPTKTAATIRITKGGGHVAAGALGLYDVDQTTPHDAVVTQTFAAGTDPGVSLASQNADLVFNVIGADGGNPQFASGGGQVEHWDTQSASGNFARACAAASAPGASSVAMSWTLSGTARATGVIALNLNAPAGGTATGTQTASLEAAVQRQQIVTGA
;
A
#
# COMPACT_ATOMS: atom_id res chain seq x y z
N MET A 1 -3.12 -18.63 -4.17
CA MET A 1 -2.15 -17.53 -3.97
C MET A 1 -2.96 -16.29 -3.67
N PRO A 2 -2.58 -15.47 -2.68
CA PRO A 2 -3.23 -14.20 -2.45
C PRO A 2 -3.35 -13.41 -3.75
N THR A 3 -4.56 -12.98 -4.07
CA THR A 3 -4.85 -12.33 -5.35
C THR A 3 -5.38 -10.92 -5.10
N PRO A 4 -4.70 -9.88 -5.62
CA PRO A 4 -5.22 -8.52 -5.65
C PRO A 4 -6.54 -8.44 -6.43
N GLU A 5 -7.54 -7.76 -5.90
CA GLU A 5 -8.82 -7.55 -6.62
C GLU A 5 -9.09 -6.09 -6.96
N ASN A 6 -8.95 -5.18 -5.99
CA ASN A 6 -9.28 -3.77 -6.16
C ASN A 6 -8.27 -2.91 -5.39
N ALA A 7 -7.86 -1.79 -5.99
CA ALA A 7 -7.04 -0.80 -5.33
C ALA A 7 -7.72 0.58 -5.34
N ALA A 8 -7.40 1.39 -4.34
CA ALA A 8 -7.85 2.78 -4.23
C ALA A 8 -6.71 3.64 -3.69
N GLN A 9 -6.73 4.93 -4.04
CA GLN A 9 -5.75 5.90 -3.57
C GLN A 9 -6.40 7.25 -3.28
N ALA A 10 -5.83 7.98 -2.32
CA ALA A 10 -6.22 9.35 -2.02
C ALA A 10 -5.03 10.12 -1.44
N ALA A 11 -5.11 11.45 -1.48
CA ALA A 11 -4.10 12.30 -0.89
C ALA A 11 -4.68 13.64 -0.43
N SER A 12 -4.01 14.29 0.51
CA SER A 12 -4.38 15.61 1.03
C SER A 12 -3.15 16.37 1.53
N THR A 13 -3.19 17.70 1.48
CA THR A 13 -2.13 18.60 1.97
C THR A 13 -2.31 19.03 3.42
N SER A 14 -3.50 18.89 3.99
CA SER A 14 -3.84 19.51 5.28
C SER A 14 -4.76 18.69 6.18
N ALA A 15 -5.27 17.53 5.73
CA ALA A 15 -6.33 16.86 6.45
C ALA A 15 -5.87 16.14 7.74
N THR A 16 -6.72 16.14 8.76
CA THR A 16 -6.59 15.26 9.94
C THR A 16 -7.20 13.88 9.71
N THR A 17 -8.06 13.76 8.69
CA THR A 17 -8.65 12.50 8.22
C THR A 17 -8.56 12.39 6.71
N LEU A 18 -8.23 11.22 6.18
CA LEU A 18 -8.25 10.93 4.75
C LEU A 18 -9.13 9.71 4.50
N ASP A 19 -10.16 9.87 3.66
CA ASP A 19 -11.08 8.81 3.28
C ASP A 19 -10.71 8.30 1.88
N LEU A 20 -10.66 6.97 1.73
CA LEU A 20 -10.58 6.27 0.45
C LEU A 20 -11.86 5.45 0.28
N THR A 21 -12.33 5.28 -0.95
CA THR A 21 -13.45 4.38 -1.25
C THR A 21 -12.93 3.16 -2.01
N LEU A 22 -13.24 1.96 -1.51
CA LEU A 22 -12.79 0.71 -2.10
C LEU A 22 -13.94 -0.30 -2.18
N THR A 23 -13.94 -1.10 -3.25
CA THR A 23 -14.80 -2.28 -3.35
C THR A 23 -14.10 -3.49 -2.74
N ILE A 24 -14.77 -4.15 -1.78
CA ILE A 24 -14.39 -5.47 -1.27
C ILE A 24 -15.30 -6.51 -1.92
N GLY A 25 -14.72 -7.36 -2.77
CA GLY A 25 -15.42 -8.38 -3.52
C GLY A 25 -15.99 -9.50 -2.64
N SER A 26 -16.73 -10.42 -3.24
CA SER A 26 -17.36 -11.55 -2.55
C SER A 26 -16.52 -12.82 -2.51
N ASN A 27 -15.26 -12.76 -2.93
CA ASN A 27 -14.33 -13.88 -2.86
C ASN A 27 -14.13 -14.35 -1.40
N PRO A 28 -13.77 -15.64 -1.18
CA PRO A 28 -13.43 -16.14 0.16
C PRO A 28 -12.11 -15.55 0.67
N ASP A 29 -11.82 -15.75 1.96
CA ASP A 29 -10.49 -15.49 2.54
C ASP A 29 -9.94 -14.08 2.24
N ARG A 30 -10.80 -13.09 2.45
CA ARG A 30 -10.53 -11.69 2.11
C ARG A 30 -9.51 -11.06 3.05
N PHE A 31 -8.80 -10.08 2.53
CA PHE A 31 -7.84 -9.30 3.28
C PHE A 31 -7.78 -7.89 2.74
N LEU A 32 -7.52 -6.92 3.61
CA LEU A 32 -7.36 -5.53 3.23
C LEU A 32 -6.02 -5.03 3.76
N LEU A 33 -5.24 -4.41 2.88
CA LEU A 33 -4.03 -3.67 3.23
C LEU A 33 -4.23 -2.18 2.98
N VAL A 34 -3.67 -1.35 3.87
CA VAL A 34 -3.67 0.10 3.73
C VAL A 34 -2.27 0.64 4.02
N GLY A 35 -1.68 1.30 3.02
CA GLY A 35 -0.40 1.99 3.12
C GLY A 35 -0.59 3.50 3.20
N ALA A 36 0.12 4.18 4.10
CA ALA A 36 0.03 5.63 4.23
C ALA A 36 1.39 6.29 4.48
N CYS A 37 1.67 7.31 3.70
CA CYS A 37 2.85 8.17 3.75
C CYS A 37 2.43 9.57 4.20
N SER A 38 2.93 10.05 5.33
CA SER A 38 2.35 11.24 5.98
C SER A 38 3.36 12.06 6.77
N THR A 39 3.06 13.34 6.98
CA THR A 39 3.88 14.25 7.80
C THR A 39 3.78 14.01 9.30
N SER A 40 2.75 13.31 9.73
CA SER A 40 2.44 13.07 11.13
C SER A 40 2.00 11.64 11.29
N THR A 41 2.30 11.05 12.43
CA THR A 41 1.92 9.66 12.73
C THR A 41 0.45 9.42 12.45
N VAL A 42 0.17 8.38 11.68
CA VAL A 42 -1.18 7.82 11.53
C VAL A 42 -1.55 7.15 12.84
N THR A 43 -2.62 7.62 13.47
CA THR A 43 -3.07 7.17 14.79
C THR A 43 -4.18 6.13 14.73
N GLY A 44 -4.85 5.98 13.58
CA GLY A 44 -5.86 4.96 13.38
C GLY A 44 -6.25 4.82 11.93
N VAL A 45 -6.67 3.61 11.55
CA VAL A 45 -7.28 3.33 10.26
C VAL A 45 -8.54 2.51 10.51
N VAL A 46 -9.64 2.91 9.89
CA VAL A 46 -10.96 2.34 10.10
C VAL A 46 -11.57 1.95 8.75
N PHE A 47 -12.10 0.74 8.68
CA PHE A 47 -12.97 0.28 7.61
C PHE A 47 -14.43 0.53 8.02
N ASP A 48 -15.12 1.36 7.27
CA ASP A 48 -16.53 1.71 7.45
C ASP A 48 -17.33 1.23 6.22
N PRO A 49 -18.10 0.14 6.33
CA PRO A 49 -18.95 -0.34 5.25
C PRO A 49 -20.27 0.47 5.11
N GLY A 50 -20.44 1.58 5.84
CA GLY A 50 -21.63 2.42 5.84
C GLY A 50 -22.73 1.91 6.78
N GLY A 51 -22.38 1.50 8.00
CA GLY A 51 -23.31 0.91 8.98
C GLY A 51 -22.66 0.47 10.29
N ALA A 52 -23.29 -0.47 11.00
CA ALA A 52 -22.84 -0.93 12.33
C ALA A 52 -21.59 -1.83 12.31
N ASP A 53 -21.12 -2.25 11.14
CA ASP A 53 -20.00 -3.18 10.96
C ASP A 53 -18.65 -2.47 10.75
N GLU A 54 -18.47 -1.30 11.37
CA GLU A 54 -17.20 -0.59 11.39
C GLU A 54 -16.11 -1.44 12.07
N ARG A 55 -14.92 -1.50 11.47
CA ARG A 55 -13.79 -2.26 11.99
C ARG A 55 -12.50 -1.46 11.95
N THR A 56 -11.83 -1.39 13.09
CA THR A 56 -10.47 -0.83 13.17
C THR A 56 -9.47 -1.80 12.52
N LEU A 57 -8.57 -1.26 11.70
CA LEU A 57 -7.45 -2.01 11.17
C LEU A 57 -6.34 -2.12 12.21
N THR A 58 -5.61 -3.24 12.16
CA THR A 58 -4.42 -3.45 12.99
C THR A 58 -3.20 -2.88 12.28
N ASN A 59 -2.40 -2.07 12.96
CA ASN A 59 -1.10 -1.64 12.44
C ASN A 59 -0.17 -2.85 12.31
N ILE A 60 0.41 -3.04 11.12
CA ILE A 60 1.47 -4.03 10.90
C ILE A 60 2.81 -3.44 11.34
N THR A 61 3.14 -2.26 10.82
CA THR A 61 4.36 -1.55 11.19
C THR A 61 4.30 -0.07 10.80
N THR A 62 5.28 0.67 11.30
CA THR A 62 5.58 2.06 10.93
C THR A 62 7.07 2.22 10.68
N LEU A 63 7.43 3.06 9.72
CA LEU A 63 8.79 3.40 9.37
C LEU A 63 8.95 4.92 9.33
N ALA A 64 9.90 5.45 10.11
CA ALA A 64 10.33 6.84 9.94
C ALA A 64 11.22 6.94 8.70
N VAL A 65 10.75 7.65 7.67
CA VAL A 65 11.49 7.88 6.42
C VAL A 65 12.42 9.09 6.56
N SER A 66 11.93 10.14 7.22
CA SER A 66 12.68 11.34 7.58
C SER A 66 12.19 11.84 8.95
N SER A 67 12.69 12.99 9.41
CA SER A 67 12.20 13.65 10.64
C SER A 67 10.74 14.09 10.57
N ASP A 68 10.19 14.23 9.36
CA ASP A 68 8.86 14.77 9.09
C ASP A 68 8.06 13.90 8.11
N THR A 69 8.48 12.66 7.88
CA THR A 69 7.78 11.71 6.99
C THR A 69 7.78 10.33 7.63
N GLY A 70 6.58 9.81 7.86
CA GLY A 70 6.35 8.43 8.28
C GLY A 70 5.62 7.64 7.20
N LEU A 71 6.01 6.38 7.04
CA LEU A 71 5.31 5.37 6.27
C LEU A 71 4.68 4.37 7.24
N SER A 72 3.45 3.93 6.97
CA SER A 72 2.77 2.94 7.79
C SER A 72 1.99 1.95 6.94
N LEU A 73 1.86 0.72 7.45
CA LEU A 73 1.10 -0.35 6.82
C LEU A 73 0.14 -0.96 7.83
N TRP A 74 -1.11 -1.15 7.41
CA TRP A 74 -2.23 -1.59 8.25
C TRP A 74 -3.00 -2.72 7.56
N LYS A 75 -3.67 -3.56 8.35
CA LYS A 75 -4.44 -4.70 7.85
C LYS A 75 -5.83 -4.85 8.46
N LEU A 76 -6.73 -5.47 7.70
CA LEU A 76 -7.95 -6.10 8.20
C LEU A 76 -8.08 -7.53 7.63
N VAL A 77 -8.26 -8.50 8.51
CA VAL A 77 -8.60 -9.89 8.15
C VAL A 77 -10.11 -10.00 7.96
N ALA A 78 -10.54 -10.74 6.94
CA ALA A 78 -11.95 -10.94 6.60
C ALA A 78 -12.80 -9.65 6.58
N PRO A 79 -12.41 -8.59 5.83
CA PRO A 79 -13.25 -7.42 5.66
C PRO A 79 -14.64 -7.84 5.11
N PRO A 80 -15.76 -7.29 5.59
CA PRO A 80 -17.08 -7.52 4.98
C PRO A 80 -17.10 -7.14 3.49
N THR A 81 -17.88 -7.86 2.68
CA THR A 81 -18.12 -7.49 1.28
C THR A 81 -18.82 -6.14 1.19
N LYS A 82 -18.37 -5.27 0.30
CA LYS A 82 -19.03 -3.99 0.06
C LYS A 82 -18.61 -3.42 -1.28
N THR A 83 -19.57 -2.89 -2.04
CA THR A 83 -19.29 -2.22 -3.32
C THR A 83 -18.63 -0.85 -3.15
N ALA A 84 -18.91 -0.16 -2.03
CA ALA A 84 -18.29 1.10 -1.65
C ALA A 84 -18.11 1.13 -0.13
N ALA A 85 -16.98 0.65 0.37
CA ALA A 85 -16.56 0.85 1.75
C ALA A 85 -15.65 2.07 1.85
N THR A 86 -15.78 2.81 2.94
CA THR A 86 -14.89 3.91 3.28
C THR A 86 -13.75 3.38 4.13
N ILE A 87 -12.53 3.72 3.76
CA ILE A 87 -11.33 3.49 4.56
C ILE A 87 -10.89 4.85 5.08
N ARG A 88 -11.05 5.08 6.37
CA ARG A 88 -10.75 6.35 7.03
C ARG A 88 -9.41 6.27 7.76
N ILE A 89 -8.47 7.12 7.38
CA ILE A 89 -7.15 7.24 7.99
C ILE A 89 -7.14 8.49 8.87
N THR A 90 -6.83 8.34 10.16
CA THR A 90 -6.74 9.44 11.12
C THR A 90 -5.28 9.75 11.45
N LYS A 91 -4.91 11.03 11.45
CA LYS A 91 -3.56 11.54 11.72
C LYS A 91 -3.58 12.96 12.28
N GLY A 92 -2.41 13.46 12.70
CA GLY A 92 -2.20 14.90 12.86
C GLY A 92 -2.41 15.67 11.54
N GLY A 93 -2.46 17.00 11.58
CA GLY A 93 -2.59 17.83 10.37
C GLY A 93 -1.43 17.68 9.38
N GLY A 94 -1.60 18.21 8.17
CA GLY A 94 -0.55 18.25 7.12
C GLY A 94 -0.69 17.18 6.04
N HIS A 95 0.39 16.91 5.33
CA HIS A 95 0.36 16.11 4.11
C HIS A 95 0.18 14.61 4.36
N VAL A 96 -0.59 13.96 3.48
CA VAL A 96 -0.76 12.51 3.43
C VAL A 96 -1.03 12.05 2.02
N ALA A 97 -0.41 10.94 1.64
CA ALA A 97 -0.69 10.15 0.46
C ALA A 97 -0.90 8.71 0.91
N ALA A 98 -1.97 8.07 0.48
CA ALA A 98 -2.31 6.72 0.92
C ALA A 98 -2.97 5.92 -0.17
N GLY A 99 -2.87 4.61 -0.05
CA GLY A 99 -3.60 3.66 -0.88
C GLY A 99 -4.04 2.45 -0.08
N ALA A 100 -5.01 1.75 -0.64
CA ALA A 100 -5.58 0.54 -0.09
C ALA A 100 -5.70 -0.52 -1.18
N LEU A 101 -5.53 -1.79 -0.79
CA LEU A 101 -5.69 -2.94 -1.68
C LEU A 101 -6.52 -4.02 -0.98
N GLY A 102 -7.61 -4.40 -1.63
CA GLY A 102 -8.38 -5.60 -1.32
C GLY A 102 -7.73 -6.81 -1.98
N LEU A 103 -7.62 -7.89 -1.21
CA LEU A 103 -7.14 -9.19 -1.66
C LEU A 103 -8.11 -10.30 -1.24
N TYR A 104 -8.00 -11.44 -1.91
CA TYR A 104 -8.64 -12.70 -1.51
C TYR A 104 -7.63 -13.85 -1.58
N ASP A 105 -8.03 -15.04 -1.13
CA ASP A 105 -7.15 -16.21 -0.98
C ASP A 105 -5.92 -15.92 -0.09
N VAL A 106 -6.14 -15.27 1.07
CA VAL A 106 -5.12 -15.03 2.12
C VAL A 106 -5.41 -15.90 3.34
N ASP A 107 -4.39 -16.50 3.96
CA ASP A 107 -4.54 -17.24 5.21
C ASP A 107 -5.17 -16.35 6.29
N GLN A 108 -6.36 -16.71 6.76
CA GLN A 108 -7.11 -15.92 7.73
C GLN A 108 -6.62 -16.07 9.18
N THR A 109 -5.69 -17.01 9.43
CA THR A 109 -5.09 -17.26 10.73
C THR A 109 -3.69 -16.67 10.84
N THR A 110 -2.88 -16.84 9.80
CA THR A 110 -1.49 -16.35 9.73
C THR A 110 -1.29 -15.61 8.41
N PRO A 111 -1.90 -14.42 8.22
CA PRO A 111 -2.00 -13.78 6.91
C PRO A 111 -0.67 -13.27 6.34
N HIS A 112 0.33 -13.06 7.20
CA HIS A 112 1.65 -12.59 6.78
C HIS A 112 2.74 -13.09 7.71
N ASP A 113 3.95 -13.15 7.17
CA ASP A 113 5.17 -13.44 7.93
C ASP A 113 5.92 -12.14 8.29
N ALA A 114 7.22 -12.28 8.57
CA ALA A 114 8.11 -11.20 8.94
C ALA A 114 8.07 -10.05 7.93
N VAL A 115 8.13 -8.84 8.48
CA VAL A 115 8.11 -7.59 7.73
C VAL A 115 9.54 -7.07 7.61
N VAL A 116 9.93 -6.66 6.40
CA VAL A 116 11.22 -6.00 6.14
C VAL A 116 10.98 -4.52 5.95
N THR A 117 11.83 -3.70 6.57
CA THR A 117 11.81 -2.25 6.39
C THR A 117 13.20 -1.74 6.04
N GLN A 118 13.28 -0.75 5.16
CA GLN A 118 14.55 -0.12 4.80
C GLN A 118 14.34 1.33 4.36
N THR A 119 15.30 2.21 4.68
CA THR A 119 15.37 3.58 4.17
C THR A 119 16.52 3.75 3.19
N PHE A 120 16.38 4.71 2.28
CA PHE A 120 17.35 5.00 1.25
C PHE A 120 17.60 6.51 1.17
N ALA A 121 18.85 6.87 0.89
CA ALA A 121 19.25 8.25 0.69
C ALA A 121 18.73 8.80 -0.64
N ALA A 122 18.73 10.12 -0.77
CA ALA A 122 18.41 10.82 -2.02
C ALA A 122 19.20 10.25 -3.22
N GLY A 123 18.55 10.15 -4.37
CA GLY A 123 19.16 9.72 -5.63
C GLY A 123 19.51 8.22 -5.72
N THR A 124 19.01 7.40 -4.79
CA THR A 124 19.19 5.94 -4.82
C THR A 124 17.87 5.26 -5.17
N ASP A 125 17.90 4.36 -6.15
CA ASP A 125 16.76 3.49 -6.46
C ASP A 125 16.48 2.52 -5.30
N PRO A 126 15.28 2.56 -4.69
CA PRO A 126 14.96 1.77 -3.51
C PRO A 126 14.70 0.31 -3.85
N GLY A 127 15.15 -0.61 -3.00
CA GLY A 127 14.85 -2.03 -3.18
C GLY A 127 15.13 -2.87 -1.95
N VAL A 128 14.28 -3.86 -1.72
CA VAL A 128 14.42 -4.83 -0.63
C VAL A 128 14.26 -6.24 -1.17
N SER A 129 14.87 -7.20 -0.50
CA SER A 129 14.62 -8.62 -0.72
C SER A 129 14.02 -9.25 0.52
N LEU A 130 13.04 -10.11 0.34
CA LEU A 130 12.50 -10.94 1.41
C LEU A 130 12.27 -12.37 0.92
N ALA A 131 12.40 -13.30 1.87
CA ALA A 131 12.04 -14.69 1.64
C ALA A 131 10.52 -14.83 1.64
N SER A 132 10.03 -15.71 0.77
CA SER A 132 8.62 -16.05 0.60
C SER A 132 8.54 -17.52 0.15
N GLN A 133 7.32 -18.06 0.00
CA GLN A 133 7.09 -19.41 -0.50
C GLN A 133 6.38 -19.37 -1.84
N ASN A 134 6.48 -20.46 -2.59
CA ASN A 134 5.65 -20.63 -3.76
C ASN A 134 4.18 -20.60 -3.34
N ALA A 135 3.34 -19.95 -4.15
CA ALA A 135 1.92 -19.69 -3.88
C ALA A 135 1.63 -18.55 -2.89
N ASP A 136 2.62 -17.93 -2.26
CA ASP A 136 2.43 -16.70 -1.51
C ASP A 136 2.49 -15.47 -2.43
N LEU A 137 2.19 -14.29 -1.87
CA LEU A 137 2.35 -13.01 -2.54
C LEU A 137 3.24 -12.10 -1.71
N VAL A 138 4.29 -11.56 -2.32
CA VAL A 138 5.08 -10.50 -1.71
C VAL A 138 4.45 -9.17 -2.02
N PHE A 139 4.21 -8.35 -1.00
CA PHE A 139 3.64 -7.01 -1.13
C PHE A 139 4.57 -5.98 -0.50
N ASN A 140 4.68 -4.80 -1.12
CA ASN A 140 5.41 -3.69 -0.54
C ASN A 140 4.66 -2.36 -0.68
N VAL A 141 4.98 -1.43 0.23
CA VAL A 141 4.65 -0.01 0.11
C VAL A 141 5.94 0.78 0.16
N ILE A 142 6.07 1.76 -0.72
CA ILE A 142 7.14 2.73 -0.73
C ILE A 142 6.58 4.12 -0.42
N GLY A 143 7.34 4.88 0.36
CA GLY A 143 7.07 6.28 0.65
C GLY A 143 8.28 7.16 0.39
N ALA A 144 8.04 8.40 -0.01
CA ALA A 144 9.10 9.39 -0.21
C ALA A 144 8.78 10.75 0.42
N ASP A 145 9.85 11.42 0.82
CA ASP A 145 9.83 12.78 1.35
C ASP A 145 10.29 13.80 0.29
N GLY A 146 9.35 14.66 -0.14
CA GLY A 146 9.59 15.85 -0.95
C GLY A 146 10.02 15.56 -2.38
N GLY A 147 10.06 16.59 -3.22
CA GLY A 147 10.81 16.60 -4.49
C GLY A 147 10.10 16.07 -5.74
N ASN A 148 8.77 15.84 -5.69
CA ASN A 148 7.99 15.24 -6.79
C ASN A 148 8.53 13.87 -7.24
N PRO A 149 8.72 12.91 -6.34
CA PRO A 149 9.14 11.58 -6.76
C PRO A 149 7.99 10.91 -7.50
N GLN A 150 8.33 10.18 -8.55
CA GLN A 150 7.43 9.25 -9.22
C GLN A 150 8.06 7.87 -9.12
N PHE A 151 7.24 6.89 -8.79
CA PHE A 151 7.70 5.53 -8.62
C PHE A 151 7.37 4.71 -9.86
N ALA A 152 8.25 3.79 -10.20
CA ALA A 152 7.95 2.73 -11.16
C ALA A 152 8.40 1.41 -10.55
N SER A 153 7.47 0.48 -10.37
CA SER A 153 7.81 -0.86 -9.87
C SER A 153 8.75 -1.61 -10.84
N GLY A 154 9.68 -2.38 -10.27
CA GLY A 154 10.63 -3.18 -11.03
C GLY A 154 9.98 -4.35 -11.77
N GLY A 155 10.71 -4.95 -12.71
CA GLY A 155 10.21 -6.08 -13.51
C GLY A 155 9.74 -7.26 -12.65
N GLY A 156 8.62 -7.88 -13.05
CA GLY A 156 8.00 -8.99 -12.32
C GLY A 156 7.09 -8.57 -11.17
N GLN A 157 6.94 -7.27 -10.92
CA GLN A 157 5.99 -6.70 -9.98
C GLN A 157 4.74 -6.16 -10.71
N VAL A 158 3.65 -6.06 -9.97
CA VAL A 158 2.40 -5.38 -10.38
C VAL A 158 2.21 -4.19 -9.46
N GLU A 159 2.16 -2.99 -10.03
CA GLU A 159 1.87 -1.75 -9.30
C GLU A 159 0.36 -1.63 -9.03
N HIS A 160 0.00 -1.24 -7.80
CA HIS A 160 -1.39 -1.13 -7.35
C HIS A 160 -1.85 0.31 -7.24
N TRP A 161 -0.97 1.20 -6.76
CA TRP A 161 -1.20 2.62 -6.68
C TRP A 161 0.11 3.39 -6.69
N ASP A 162 0.05 4.63 -7.16
CA ASP A 162 1.07 5.67 -6.98
C ASP A 162 0.35 7.01 -6.85
N THR A 163 0.54 7.68 -5.70
CA THR A 163 -0.13 8.93 -5.38
C THR A 163 0.75 9.87 -4.58
N GLN A 164 0.52 11.17 -4.73
CA GLN A 164 1.23 12.20 -4.00
C GLN A 164 0.29 13.27 -3.43
N SER A 165 0.61 13.77 -2.25
CA SER A 165 -0.17 14.80 -1.55
C SER A 165 -0.11 16.18 -2.17
N ALA A 166 1.01 16.51 -2.81
CA ALA A 166 1.30 17.82 -3.36
C ALA A 166 2.48 17.70 -4.33
N SER A 167 2.84 18.82 -4.95
CA SER A 167 4.13 18.98 -5.59
C SER A 167 5.15 19.74 -4.73
N GLY A 168 6.44 19.53 -4.97
CA GLY A 168 7.55 20.28 -4.39
C GLY A 168 8.09 19.70 -3.09
N ASN A 169 8.73 20.56 -2.28
CA ASN A 169 9.52 20.14 -1.11
C ASN A 169 8.70 19.51 0.04
N PHE A 170 7.37 19.69 0.03
CA PHE A 170 6.47 19.15 1.05
C PHE A 170 5.63 17.96 0.55
N ALA A 171 5.88 17.52 -0.68
CA ALA A 171 5.20 16.35 -1.24
C ALA A 171 5.43 15.12 -0.34
N ARG A 172 4.38 14.34 -0.16
CA ARG A 172 4.44 12.98 0.36
C ARG A 172 3.96 12.10 -0.78
N ALA A 173 4.80 11.23 -1.27
CA ALA A 173 4.42 10.24 -2.27
C ALA A 173 4.34 8.87 -1.63
N CYS A 174 3.39 8.07 -2.09
CA CYS A 174 3.13 6.73 -1.61
C CYS A 174 2.73 5.84 -2.78
N ALA A 175 3.42 4.72 -2.95
CA ALA A 175 3.10 3.72 -3.95
C ALA A 175 3.17 2.32 -3.36
N ALA A 176 2.58 1.35 -4.04
CA ALA A 176 2.65 -0.05 -3.64
C ALA A 176 2.64 -0.99 -4.83
N ALA A 177 3.28 -2.13 -4.65
CA ALA A 177 3.35 -3.18 -5.64
C ALA A 177 3.32 -4.57 -4.99
N SER A 178 3.12 -5.59 -5.81
CA SER A 178 3.25 -6.98 -5.40
C SER A 178 3.95 -7.84 -6.44
N ALA A 179 4.56 -8.94 -6.01
CA ALA A 179 5.12 -9.98 -6.87
C ALA A 179 4.77 -11.37 -6.34
N PRO A 180 4.72 -12.40 -7.21
CA PRO A 180 4.59 -13.79 -6.76
C PRO A 180 5.70 -14.19 -5.78
N GLY A 181 5.35 -15.01 -4.80
CA GLY A 181 6.28 -15.55 -3.83
C GLY A 181 7.33 -16.50 -4.42
N ALA A 182 8.54 -16.42 -3.88
CA ALA A 182 9.68 -17.27 -4.18
C ALA A 182 10.65 -17.27 -2.99
N SER A 183 11.63 -18.18 -2.96
CA SER A 183 12.62 -18.27 -1.87
C SER A 183 13.37 -16.96 -1.60
N SER A 184 13.50 -16.11 -2.60
CA SER A 184 13.91 -14.72 -2.48
C SER A 184 13.21 -13.89 -3.55
N VAL A 185 12.45 -12.89 -3.14
CA VAL A 185 11.75 -11.96 -4.04
C VAL A 185 12.37 -10.58 -3.88
N ALA A 186 12.86 -10.02 -4.99
CA ALA A 186 13.34 -8.65 -5.03
C ALA A 186 12.18 -7.70 -5.36
N MET A 187 11.91 -6.78 -4.45
CA MET A 187 10.95 -5.69 -4.63
C MET A 187 11.73 -4.39 -4.79
N SER A 188 11.88 -3.95 -6.04
CA SER A 188 12.62 -2.75 -6.42
C SER A 188 11.72 -1.68 -7.03
N TRP A 189 12.15 -0.42 -6.91
CA TRP A 189 11.52 0.75 -7.48
C TRP A 189 12.54 1.59 -8.21
N THR A 190 12.20 2.07 -9.40
CA THR A 190 12.92 3.16 -10.04
C THR A 190 12.28 4.48 -9.62
N LEU A 191 13.12 5.41 -9.20
CA LEU A 191 12.72 6.78 -8.90
C LEU A 191 12.96 7.69 -10.09
N SER A 192 11.94 8.47 -10.46
CA SER A 192 12.15 9.68 -11.25
C SER A 192 11.71 10.92 -10.46
N GLY A 193 12.21 12.10 -10.85
CA GLY A 193 12.09 13.30 -10.03
C GLY A 193 13.13 13.36 -8.91
N THR A 194 12.82 14.06 -7.81
CA THR A 194 13.70 14.14 -6.65
C THR A 194 13.00 13.61 -5.40
N ALA A 195 13.74 12.95 -4.51
CA ALA A 195 13.29 12.61 -3.17
C ALA A 195 14.45 12.89 -2.22
N ARG A 196 14.16 13.44 -1.03
CA ARG A 196 15.19 13.65 0.00
C ARG A 196 15.54 12.35 0.71
N ALA A 197 14.52 11.53 0.93
CA ALA A 197 14.63 10.19 1.48
C ALA A 197 13.45 9.35 0.97
N THR A 198 13.66 8.04 0.92
CA THR A 198 12.60 7.08 0.70
C THR A 198 12.66 5.95 1.72
N GLY A 199 11.54 5.29 1.92
CA GLY A 199 11.47 4.11 2.77
C GLY A 199 10.51 3.08 2.18
N VAL A 200 10.83 1.82 2.39
CA VAL A 200 10.06 0.67 1.91
C VAL A 200 9.67 -0.19 3.11
N ILE A 201 8.41 -0.62 3.13
CA ILE A 201 7.91 -1.72 3.97
C ILE A 201 7.52 -2.85 3.02
N ALA A 202 8.02 -4.06 3.24
CA ALA A 202 7.64 -5.25 2.48
C ALA A 202 7.26 -6.40 3.41
N LEU A 203 6.34 -7.24 2.99
CA LEU A 203 5.91 -8.44 3.71
C LEU A 203 5.53 -9.56 2.76
N ASN A 204 5.57 -10.79 3.28
CA ASN A 204 5.00 -11.97 2.64
C ASN A 204 3.52 -12.10 3.07
N LEU A 205 2.61 -12.30 2.13
CA LEU A 205 1.23 -12.69 2.39
C LEU A 205 1.07 -14.19 2.15
N ASN A 206 0.61 -14.90 3.16
CA ASN A 206 0.51 -16.35 3.13
C ASN A 206 -0.77 -16.78 2.42
N ALA A 207 -0.66 -17.80 1.55
CA ALA A 207 -1.83 -18.47 1.01
C ALA A 207 -2.53 -19.34 2.08
N PRO A 208 -3.86 -19.57 1.97
CA PRO A 208 -4.57 -20.55 2.79
C PRO A 208 -3.92 -21.93 2.71
N ALA A 209 -3.89 -22.65 3.84
CA ALA A 209 -3.35 -24.00 3.90
C ALA A 209 -4.01 -24.91 2.85
N GLY A 210 -3.20 -25.47 1.93
CA GLY A 210 -3.67 -26.33 0.83
C GLY A 210 -3.86 -25.62 -0.53
N GLY A 211 -3.64 -24.30 -0.61
CA GLY A 211 -3.68 -23.56 -1.86
C GLY A 211 -2.56 -23.98 -2.82
N THR A 212 -2.90 -24.66 -3.92
CA THR A 212 -1.96 -24.88 -5.02
C THR A 212 -1.87 -23.61 -5.87
N ALA A 213 -0.66 -23.14 -6.19
CA ALA A 213 -0.47 -21.99 -7.10
C ALA A 213 -1.09 -22.32 -8.46
N THR A 214 -2.26 -21.75 -8.76
CA THR A 214 -2.93 -21.97 -10.04
C THR A 214 -2.61 -20.79 -10.96
N GLY A 215 -1.71 -21.00 -11.92
CA GLY A 215 -1.68 -20.31 -13.22
C GLY A 215 -1.38 -18.81 -13.29
N THR A 216 -0.34 -18.49 -14.06
CA THR A 216 0.05 -17.21 -14.68
C THR A 216 -0.97 -16.05 -14.60
N GLN A 217 -0.59 -14.98 -13.89
CA GLN A 217 -1.28 -13.69 -13.92
C GLN A 217 -1.25 -13.14 -15.36
N THR A 218 -2.34 -13.27 -16.10
CA THR A 218 -2.55 -12.54 -17.35
C THR A 218 -3.10 -11.17 -16.99
N ALA A 219 -2.43 -10.12 -17.47
CA ALA A 219 -2.74 -8.72 -17.20
C ALA A 219 -4.23 -8.42 -17.43
N SER A 220 -4.96 -8.18 -16.35
CA SER A 220 -6.27 -7.54 -16.39
C SER A 220 -6.42 -6.58 -15.20
N LEU A 221 -5.47 -5.66 -15.08
CA LEU A 221 -5.58 -4.41 -14.32
C LEU A 221 -5.14 -3.21 -15.18
N GLU A 222 -5.37 -3.24 -16.50
CA GLU A 222 -5.37 -2.02 -17.31
C GLU A 222 -6.77 -1.39 -17.25
N ALA A 223 -7.14 -0.80 -16.11
CA ALA A 223 -8.17 0.25 -16.02
C ALA A 223 -8.37 0.73 -14.57
N ALA A 224 -7.39 1.40 -13.95
CA ALA A 224 -7.65 2.34 -12.83
C ALA A 224 -6.48 3.24 -12.39
N VAL A 225 -5.33 3.32 -13.10
CA VAL A 225 -4.33 4.36 -12.78
C VAL A 225 -4.80 5.71 -13.36
N GLN A 226 -5.88 6.26 -12.81
CA GLN A 226 -6.25 7.64 -13.05
C GLN A 226 -5.42 8.50 -12.10
N ARG A 227 -4.30 9.01 -12.62
CA ARG A 227 -3.43 9.98 -11.94
C ARG A 227 -4.29 11.17 -11.50
N GLN A 228 -4.61 11.29 -10.22
CA GLN A 228 -5.04 12.57 -9.66
C GLN A 228 -3.81 13.48 -9.57
N GLN A 229 -3.44 14.10 -10.68
CA GLN A 229 -2.73 15.36 -10.60
C GLN A 229 -3.68 16.36 -9.96
N ILE A 230 -3.33 16.89 -8.79
CA ILE A 230 -4.01 18.04 -8.23
C ILE A 230 -3.84 19.18 -9.24
N VAL A 231 -4.91 19.49 -9.96
CA VAL A 231 -5.05 20.74 -10.69
C VAL A 231 -5.14 21.81 -9.61
N THR A 232 -4.04 22.51 -9.38
CA THR A 232 -4.01 23.70 -8.52
C THR A 232 -4.90 24.76 -9.15
N GLY A 233 -6.11 24.93 -8.62
CA GLY A 233 -7.00 26.03 -8.96
C GLY A 233 -6.67 27.28 -8.14
N ALA A 234 -6.31 28.34 -8.88
CA ALA A 234 -6.19 29.77 -8.53
C ALA A 234 -5.17 30.17 -7.45
#